data_AF-V5G7H7-F1
#
_entry.id   AF-V5G7H7-F1
#
_cell.length_a   1.000
_cell.length_b   1.000
_cell.length_c   1.000
_cell.angle_alpha   90.00
_cell.angle_beta   90.00
_cell.angle_gamma   90.00
#
_symmetry.space_group_name_H-M   'P 1'
#
loop_
_entity.id
_entity.type
_entity.pdbx_description
1 polymer ?
#
loop_
_entity_poly.entity_id
_entity_poly.type
_entity_poly.pdbx_seq_one_letter_code
_entity_poly.pdbx_strand_id
1 'polypeptide(L)'
;LSLEELLAKKKAAEAIKSKPVFLTKEQRVAEALKRRQEEVDRQRKQQEEERKIIEAIQASRQDDTKKDDREYRRNRDREKEDEKQRDKDKEKEQDAIRERYLGLVKKKRRIRRLNDRKFVFDWDAGEDTSLDYNSLYKERHQVQFFGRGNLAGIDIKAQKRDQSKFYGELLEKRRTEAEKAQEKVRLKKVRRREEKQLWDDRHWTEKEISEMTERDWRIFREDYNITI
;
A
#
# COMPACT_ATOMS: atom_id res chain seq x y z
N LEU A 1 -69.36 -6.93 31.98
CA LEU A 1 -68.30 -6.65 32.97
C LEU A 1 -67.88 -5.20 32.78
N SER A 2 -68.46 -4.30 33.56
CA SER A 2 -68.28 -2.85 33.36
C SER A 2 -66.88 -2.41 33.83
N LEU A 3 -66.35 -1.34 33.25
CA LEU A 3 -65.08 -0.73 33.67
C LEU A 3 -65.06 -0.37 35.17
N GLU A 4 -66.23 -0.04 35.72
CA GLU A 4 -66.40 0.25 37.13
C GLU A 4 -66.26 -1.00 38.00
N GLU A 5 -66.71 -2.17 37.54
CA GLU A 5 -66.52 -3.45 38.26
C GLU A 5 -65.03 -3.86 38.30
N LEU A 6 -64.25 -3.57 37.24
CA LEU A 6 -62.81 -3.85 37.22
C LEU A 6 -62.02 -2.88 38.11
N LEU A 7 -62.40 -1.61 38.15
CA LEU A 7 -61.82 -0.62 39.06
C LEU A 7 -62.19 -0.91 40.51
N ALA A 8 -63.43 -1.31 40.78
CA ALA A 8 -63.85 -1.77 42.09
C ALA A 8 -63.09 -3.03 42.53
N LYS A 9 -62.88 -4.00 41.63
CA LYS A 9 -62.07 -5.19 41.90
C LYS A 9 -60.58 -4.87 42.12
N LYS A 10 -60.00 -3.95 41.36
CA LYS A 10 -58.61 -3.48 41.57
C LYS A 10 -58.46 -2.72 42.89
N LYS A 11 -59.37 -1.78 43.19
CA LYS A 11 -59.39 -1.06 44.47
C LYS A 11 -59.63 -2.00 45.64
N ALA A 12 -60.50 -3.01 45.49
CA ALA A 12 -60.69 -4.05 46.50
C ALA A 12 -59.44 -4.92 46.66
N ALA A 13 -58.77 -5.32 45.58
CA ALA A 13 -57.53 -6.09 45.63
C ALA A 13 -56.36 -5.30 46.24
N GLU A 14 -56.25 -4.01 45.94
CA GLU A 14 -55.27 -3.10 46.55
C GLU A 14 -55.59 -2.85 48.03
N ALA A 15 -56.86 -2.71 48.39
CA ALA A 15 -57.31 -2.62 49.77
C ALA A 15 -57.12 -3.94 50.57
N ILE A 16 -57.08 -5.09 49.90
CA ILE A 16 -56.72 -6.38 50.50
C ILE A 16 -55.20 -6.49 50.65
N LYS A 17 -54.42 -6.02 49.67
CA LYS A 17 -52.95 -5.99 49.74
C LYS A 17 -52.40 -4.98 50.75
N SER A 18 -53.12 -3.88 51.00
CA SER A 18 -52.72 -2.87 51.99
C SER A 18 -53.02 -3.29 53.43
N LYS A 19 -53.91 -4.28 53.64
CA LYS A 19 -54.13 -4.87 54.95
C LYS A 19 -53.01 -5.89 55.26
N PRO A 20 -52.37 -5.80 56.43
CA PRO A 20 -51.32 -6.75 56.78
C PRO A 20 -51.90 -8.15 56.93
N VAL A 21 -51.39 -9.10 56.13
CA VAL A 21 -51.78 -10.51 56.21
C VAL A 21 -50.91 -11.21 57.24
N PHE A 22 -51.55 -11.87 58.21
CA PHE A 22 -50.83 -12.63 59.22
C PHE A 22 -50.26 -13.91 58.60
N LEU A 23 -48.93 -13.96 58.50
CA LEU A 23 -48.18 -15.15 58.07
C LEU A 23 -47.67 -15.89 59.30
N THR A 24 -47.78 -17.22 59.30
CA THR A 24 -47.21 -18.06 60.36
C THR A 24 -45.69 -17.92 60.36
N LYS A 25 -45.05 -18.27 61.49
CA LYS A 25 -43.59 -18.17 61.64
C LYS A 25 -42.86 -19.00 60.56
N GLU A 26 -43.37 -20.18 60.22
CA GLU A 26 -42.82 -21.05 59.17
C GLU A 26 -42.94 -20.43 57.78
N GLN A 27 -44.10 -19.84 57.45
CA GLN A 27 -44.33 -19.18 56.16
C GLN A 27 -43.43 -17.94 55.99
N ARG A 28 -43.21 -17.17 57.05
CA ARG A 28 -42.25 -16.03 57.04
C ARG A 28 -40.81 -16.48 56.81
N VAL A 29 -40.39 -17.59 57.43
CA VAL A 29 -39.04 -18.15 57.23
C VAL A 29 -38.87 -18.65 55.80
N ALA A 30 -39.88 -19.33 55.23
CA ALA A 30 -39.85 -19.79 53.85
C ALA A 30 -39.78 -18.63 52.84
N GLU A 31 -40.55 -17.55 53.06
CA GLU A 31 -40.50 -16.37 52.20
C GLU A 31 -39.16 -15.62 52.32
N ALA A 32 -38.59 -15.53 53.52
CA ALA A 32 -37.27 -14.94 53.74
C ALA A 32 -36.17 -15.75 53.03
N LEU A 33 -36.24 -17.08 53.06
CA LEU A 33 -35.30 -17.95 52.32
C LEU A 33 -35.45 -17.78 50.81
N LYS A 34 -36.67 -17.69 50.30
CA LYS A 34 -36.92 -17.45 48.88
C LYS A 34 -36.37 -16.11 48.41
N ARG A 35 -36.60 -15.03 49.17
CA ARG A 35 -36.02 -13.70 48.88
C ARG A 35 -34.49 -13.74 48.89
N ARG A 36 -33.89 -14.45 49.85
CA ARG A 36 -32.44 -14.65 49.91
C ARG A 36 -31.91 -15.40 48.69
N GLN A 37 -32.61 -16.44 48.22
CA GLN A 37 -32.24 -17.17 47.00
C GLN A 37 -32.31 -16.26 45.76
N GLU A 38 -33.40 -15.50 45.61
CA GLU A 38 -33.56 -14.55 44.50
C GLU A 38 -32.47 -13.47 44.49
N GLU A 39 -32.04 -13.01 45.67
CA GLU A 39 -30.96 -12.03 45.80
C GLU A 39 -29.59 -12.62 45.44
N VAL A 40 -29.31 -13.86 45.86
CA VAL A 40 -28.09 -14.60 45.47
C VAL A 40 -28.05 -14.87 43.97
N ASP A 41 -29.18 -15.25 43.37
CA ASP A 41 -29.26 -15.50 41.93
C ASP A 41 -29.07 -14.20 41.12
N ARG A 42 -29.58 -13.07 41.60
CA ARG A 42 -29.30 -11.75 41.00
C ARG A 42 -27.82 -11.41 41.07
N GLN A 43 -27.18 -11.61 42.21
CA GLN A 43 -25.73 -11.37 42.36
C GLN A 43 -24.91 -12.28 41.44
N ARG A 44 -25.28 -13.56 41.31
CA ARG A 44 -24.61 -14.49 40.37
C ARG A 44 -24.75 -14.06 38.92
N LYS A 45 -25.94 -13.61 38.50
CA LYS A 45 -26.14 -13.09 37.14
C LYS A 45 -25.29 -11.86 36.85
N GLN A 46 -25.23 -10.91 37.79
CA GLN A 46 -24.37 -9.73 37.68
C GLN A 46 -22.89 -10.13 37.54
N GLN A 47 -22.41 -11.06 38.37
CA GLN A 47 -21.03 -11.55 38.28
C GLN A 47 -20.74 -12.29 36.97
N GLU A 48 -21.71 -13.02 36.41
CA GLU A 48 -21.54 -13.72 35.12
C GLU A 48 -21.51 -12.73 33.95
N GLU A 49 -22.34 -11.70 33.98
CA GLU A 49 -22.31 -10.60 32.99
C GLU A 49 -20.99 -9.84 33.04
N GLU A 50 -20.48 -9.52 34.24
CA GLU A 50 -19.16 -8.91 34.43
C GLU A 50 -18.04 -9.81 33.88
N ARG A 51 -18.09 -11.11 34.14
CA ARG A 51 -17.11 -12.08 33.59
C ARG A 51 -17.17 -12.14 32.06
N LYS A 52 -18.36 -12.15 31.46
CA LYS A 52 -18.53 -12.14 30.00
C LYS A 52 -17.98 -10.88 29.36
N ILE A 53 -18.14 -9.73 30.01
CA ILE A 53 -17.56 -8.46 29.54
C ILE A 53 -16.03 -8.51 29.60
N ILE A 54 -15.47 -9.01 30.70
CA ILE A 54 -14.01 -9.17 30.84
C ILE A 54 -13.45 -10.14 29.80
N GLU A 55 -14.12 -11.26 29.58
CA GLU A 55 -13.74 -12.26 28.56
C GLU A 55 -13.77 -11.69 27.14
N ALA A 56 -14.80 -10.92 26.79
CA ALA A 56 -14.89 -10.24 25.49
C ALA A 56 -13.79 -9.18 25.28
N ILE A 57 -13.43 -8.45 26.34
CA ILE A 57 -12.31 -7.49 26.32
C ILE A 57 -10.96 -8.22 26.19
N GLN A 58 -10.80 -9.37 26.84
CA GLN A 58 -9.57 -10.15 26.78
C GLN A 58 -9.40 -10.86 25.41
N ALA A 59 -10.49 -11.35 24.82
CA ALA A 59 -10.50 -11.95 23.49
C ALA A 59 -10.16 -10.92 22.39
N SER A 60 -10.70 -9.71 22.47
CA SER A 60 -10.35 -8.63 21.51
C SER A 60 -8.89 -8.20 21.62
N ARG A 61 -8.31 -8.19 22.83
CA ARG A 61 -6.89 -7.87 23.04
C ARG A 61 -5.92 -8.95 22.54
N GLN A 62 -6.27 -10.23 22.63
CA GLN A 62 -5.40 -11.31 22.14
C GLN A 62 -5.21 -11.26 20.61
N ASP A 63 -6.21 -10.77 19.87
CA ASP A 63 -6.16 -10.64 18.41
C ASP A 63 -5.23 -9.50 17.94
N ASP A 64 -5.02 -8.47 18.78
CA ASP A 64 -4.08 -7.38 18.51
C ASP A 64 -2.62 -7.77 18.75
N THR A 65 -2.33 -8.60 19.77
CA THR A 65 -0.94 -9.00 20.09
C THR A 65 -0.29 -9.95 19.08
N LYS A 66 -1.07 -10.64 18.23
CA LYS A 66 -0.53 -11.49 17.14
C LYS A 66 -0.15 -10.73 15.87
N LYS A 67 -0.50 -9.44 15.77
CA LYS A 67 -0.23 -8.58 14.60
C LYS A 67 1.04 -7.75 14.70
N ASP A 68 1.88 -8.02 15.71
CA ASP A 68 3.04 -7.19 16.03
C ASP A 68 4.38 -7.69 15.47
N ASP A 69 4.34 -8.44 14.36
CA ASP A 69 5.53 -8.70 13.57
C ASP A 69 5.87 -7.46 12.72
N ARG A 70 7.07 -6.93 12.93
CA ARG A 70 7.61 -5.71 12.29
C ARG A 70 7.50 -5.72 10.75
N GLU A 71 7.48 -6.91 10.15
CA GLU A 71 7.36 -7.14 8.70
C GLU A 71 5.92 -6.93 8.20
N TYR A 72 4.90 -7.31 9.00
CA TYR A 72 3.49 -7.10 8.67
C TYR A 72 3.08 -5.61 8.73
N ARG A 73 3.62 -4.86 9.70
CA ARG A 73 3.39 -3.40 9.80
C ARG A 73 3.88 -2.67 8.54
N ARG A 74 5.07 -3.01 8.04
CA ARG A 74 5.67 -2.35 6.86
C ARG A 74 4.90 -2.59 5.56
N ASN A 75 4.38 -3.80 5.35
CA ASN A 75 3.52 -4.09 4.19
C ASN A 75 2.17 -3.39 4.30
N ARG A 76 1.55 -3.40 5.49
CA ARG A 76 0.28 -2.71 5.72
C ARG A 76 0.38 -1.19 5.53
N ASP A 77 1.51 -0.59 5.92
CA ASP A 77 1.73 0.85 5.73
C ASP A 77 1.91 1.20 4.25
N ARG A 78 2.59 0.37 3.45
CA ARG A 78 2.65 0.51 1.99
C ARG A 78 1.29 0.35 1.33
N GLU A 79 0.52 -0.67 1.71
CA GLU A 79 -0.83 -0.88 1.18
C GLU A 79 -1.74 0.31 1.45
N LYS A 80 -1.66 0.90 2.65
CA LYS A 80 -2.38 2.14 2.98
C LYS A 80 -1.92 3.34 2.16
N GLU A 81 -0.62 3.45 1.86
CA GLU A 81 -0.11 4.52 0.99
C GLU A 81 -0.61 4.37 -0.45
N ASP A 82 -0.61 3.15 -0.98
CA ASP A 82 -1.14 2.85 -2.32
C ASP A 82 -2.66 3.12 -2.40
N GLU A 83 -3.41 2.77 -1.36
CA GLU A 83 -4.85 3.03 -1.28
C GLU A 83 -5.15 4.54 -1.26
N LYS A 84 -4.41 5.31 -0.44
CA LYS A 84 -4.49 6.78 -0.45
C LYS A 84 -4.16 7.36 -1.81
N GLN A 85 -3.17 6.81 -2.51
CA GLN A 85 -2.79 7.29 -3.82
C GLN A 85 -3.90 7.03 -4.85
N ARG A 86 -4.52 5.85 -4.81
CA ARG A 86 -5.69 5.52 -5.65
C ARG A 86 -6.86 6.46 -5.38
N ASP A 87 -7.12 6.79 -4.12
CA ASP A 87 -8.21 7.70 -3.78
C ASP A 87 -7.97 9.13 -4.26
N LYS A 88 -6.73 9.62 -4.16
CA LYS A 88 -6.33 10.90 -4.78
C LYS A 88 -6.50 10.89 -6.30
N ASP A 89 -6.13 9.78 -6.94
CA ASP A 89 -6.24 9.66 -8.39
C ASP A 89 -7.72 9.60 -8.82
N LYS A 90 -8.61 8.94 -8.04
CA LYS A 90 -10.07 9.00 -8.24
C LYS A 90 -10.65 10.40 -8.05
N GLU A 91 -10.19 11.15 -7.04
CA GLU A 91 -10.63 12.52 -6.80
C GLU A 91 -10.28 13.42 -7.99
N LYS A 92 -9.05 13.33 -8.49
CA LYS A 92 -8.60 14.05 -9.70
C LYS A 92 -9.40 13.66 -10.94
N GLU A 93 -9.74 12.39 -11.10
CA GLU A 93 -10.59 11.93 -12.19
C GLU A 93 -11.98 12.58 -12.12
N GLN A 94 -12.59 12.59 -10.93
CA GLN A 94 -13.88 13.25 -10.71
C GLN A 94 -13.79 14.76 -10.96
N ASP A 95 -12.72 15.41 -10.54
CA ASP A 95 -12.49 16.83 -10.81
C ASP A 95 -12.35 17.11 -12.31
N ALA A 96 -11.61 16.28 -13.05
CA ALA A 96 -11.50 16.40 -14.50
C ALA A 96 -12.86 16.23 -15.20
N ILE A 97 -13.69 15.30 -14.73
CA ILE A 97 -15.07 15.11 -15.22
C ILE A 97 -15.92 16.34 -14.89
N ARG A 98 -15.87 16.83 -13.64
CA ARG A 98 -16.59 18.04 -13.19
C ARG A 98 -16.20 19.25 -14.04
N GLU A 99 -14.92 19.50 -14.24
CA GLU A 99 -14.44 20.62 -15.07
C GLU A 99 -14.89 20.52 -16.53
N ARG A 100 -14.93 19.32 -17.10
CA ARG A 100 -15.34 19.09 -18.50
C ARG A 100 -16.84 19.36 -18.72
N TYR A 101 -17.69 18.92 -17.80
CA TYR A 101 -19.15 18.93 -17.99
C TYR A 101 -19.87 20.09 -17.27
N LEU A 102 -19.36 20.58 -16.14
CA LEU A 102 -19.97 21.68 -15.39
C LEU A 102 -19.50 23.07 -15.86
N GLY A 103 -18.64 23.14 -16.87
CA GLY A 103 -18.23 24.40 -17.50
C GLY A 103 -17.50 25.36 -16.57
N LEU A 104 -16.89 24.84 -15.49
CA LEU A 104 -16.10 25.65 -14.56
C LEU A 104 -14.99 26.38 -15.31
N VAL A 105 -14.80 27.66 -14.98
CA VAL A 105 -13.77 28.50 -15.62
C VAL A 105 -12.40 27.89 -15.35
N LYS A 106 -11.78 27.33 -16.39
CA LYS A 106 -10.44 26.77 -16.30
C LYS A 106 -9.47 27.85 -15.83
N LYS A 107 -8.71 27.56 -14.77
CA LYS A 107 -7.64 28.45 -14.31
C LYS A 107 -6.62 28.61 -15.44
N LYS A 108 -6.51 29.81 -15.99
CA LYS A 108 -5.51 30.11 -17.02
C LYS A 108 -4.12 29.92 -16.43
N ARG A 109 -3.25 29.18 -17.14
CA ARG A 109 -1.84 29.04 -16.77
C ARG A 109 -1.22 30.44 -16.65
N ARG A 110 -0.56 30.71 -15.52
CA ARG A 110 0.18 31.97 -15.33
C ARG A 110 1.41 31.91 -16.22
N ILE A 111 1.36 32.57 -17.38
CA ILE A 111 2.54 32.77 -18.22
C ILE A 111 3.52 33.62 -17.43
N ARG A 112 4.73 33.10 -17.17
CA ARG A 112 5.80 33.84 -16.51
C ARG A 112 6.11 35.09 -17.35
N ARG A 113 6.01 36.27 -16.74
CA ARG A 113 6.32 37.54 -17.42
C ARG A 113 7.84 37.76 -17.35
N LEU A 114 8.43 38.19 -18.46
CA LEU A 114 9.86 38.53 -18.62
C LEU A 114 10.29 39.81 -17.85
N ASN A 115 9.60 40.15 -16.77
CA ASN A 115 9.79 41.42 -16.05
C ASN A 115 10.45 41.23 -14.67
N ASP A 116 10.77 39.99 -14.28
CA ASP A 116 11.56 39.70 -13.08
C ASP A 116 13.05 39.65 -13.43
N ARG A 117 13.85 40.49 -12.79
CA ARG A 117 15.32 40.60 -12.93
C ARG A 117 16.11 39.34 -12.57
N LYS A 118 15.44 38.23 -12.25
CA LYS A 118 16.04 36.94 -11.91
C LYS A 118 15.79 35.97 -13.04
N PHE A 119 16.82 35.70 -13.84
CA PHE A 119 16.80 34.62 -14.80
C PHE A 119 16.75 33.29 -14.03
N VAL A 120 15.62 32.58 -14.18
CA VAL A 120 15.47 31.21 -13.68
C VAL A 120 15.75 30.28 -14.84
N PHE A 121 16.84 29.53 -14.74
CA PHE A 121 17.27 28.58 -15.77
C PHE A 121 16.50 27.24 -15.70
N ASP A 122 15.90 26.94 -14.55
CA ASP A 122 15.17 25.71 -14.31
C ASP A 122 13.68 25.81 -14.67
N TRP A 123 13.13 24.67 -15.08
CA TRP A 123 11.69 24.48 -15.29
C TRP A 123 10.94 24.39 -13.96
N ASP A 124 9.71 24.90 -13.94
CA ASP A 124 8.84 24.73 -12.76
C ASP A 124 8.28 23.31 -12.72
N ALA A 125 8.20 22.70 -11.54
CA ALA A 125 7.51 21.42 -11.38
C ALA A 125 5.99 21.56 -11.66
N GLY A 126 5.43 22.75 -11.47
CA GLY A 126 4.03 23.05 -11.83
C GLY A 126 3.75 23.08 -13.34
N GLU A 127 4.80 23.08 -14.18
CA GLU A 127 4.68 23.03 -15.63
C GLU A 127 4.65 21.59 -16.17
N ASP A 128 4.94 20.59 -15.34
CA ASP A 128 4.90 19.16 -15.67
C ASP A 128 3.49 18.70 -16.06
N THR A 129 3.39 18.01 -17.20
CA THR A 129 2.14 17.47 -17.75
C THR A 129 2.09 15.94 -17.72
N SER A 130 3.11 15.28 -17.18
CA SER A 130 3.20 13.82 -17.15
C SER A 130 2.38 13.16 -16.03
N LEU A 131 1.95 13.94 -15.04
CA LEU A 131 1.17 13.46 -13.90
C LEU A 131 -0.27 13.14 -14.31
N ASP A 132 -0.55 11.87 -14.57
CA ASP A 132 -1.88 11.36 -14.90
C ASP A 132 -2.54 10.68 -13.70
N TYR A 133 -3.88 10.78 -13.62
CA TYR A 133 -4.69 10.06 -12.63
C TYR A 133 -4.99 8.63 -13.08
N ASN A 134 -5.04 8.37 -14.39
CA ASN A 134 -5.37 7.05 -14.89
C ASN A 134 -4.11 6.16 -14.93
N SER A 135 -4.17 5.00 -14.29
CA SER A 135 -3.06 4.04 -14.20
C SER A 135 -2.54 3.61 -15.58
N LEU A 136 -3.40 3.53 -16.60
CA LEU A 136 -2.99 3.20 -17.97
C LEU A 136 -2.03 4.22 -18.58
N TYR A 137 -2.15 5.48 -18.18
CA TYR A 137 -1.32 6.57 -18.66
C TYR A 137 -0.18 6.93 -17.71
N LYS A 138 -0.25 6.49 -16.45
CA LYS A 138 0.84 6.53 -15.48
C LYS A 138 1.88 5.42 -15.75
N GLU A 139 1.41 4.19 -15.98
CA GLU A 139 2.22 3.03 -16.32
C GLU A 139 2.02 2.67 -17.79
N ARG A 140 2.45 3.56 -18.69
CA ARG A 140 2.33 3.32 -20.13
C ARG A 140 3.18 2.12 -20.52
N HIS A 141 2.58 1.18 -21.23
CA HIS A 141 3.33 0.08 -21.83
C HIS A 141 4.40 0.65 -22.77
N GLN A 142 5.67 0.43 -22.43
CA GLN A 142 6.80 0.85 -23.26
C GLN A 142 6.93 -0.06 -24.49
N VAL A 143 7.19 0.52 -25.67
CA VAL A 143 7.31 -0.22 -26.92
C VAL A 143 8.49 -1.17 -26.85
N GLN A 144 8.26 -2.47 -27.06
CA GLN A 144 9.29 -3.51 -26.92
C GLN A 144 10.07 -3.80 -28.22
N PHE A 145 9.74 -3.17 -29.35
CA PHE A 145 10.42 -3.31 -30.66
C PHE A 145 10.82 -4.76 -31.02
N PHE A 146 9.88 -5.70 -30.88
CA PHE A 146 10.08 -7.14 -31.13
C PHE A 146 11.25 -7.77 -30.35
N GLY A 147 11.66 -7.18 -29.22
CA GLY A 147 12.79 -7.63 -28.39
C GLY A 147 14.17 -7.41 -29.01
N ARG A 148 14.26 -6.65 -30.12
CA ARG A 148 15.53 -6.39 -30.83
C ARG A 148 15.88 -4.92 -30.98
N GLY A 149 14.88 -4.03 -30.92
CA GLY A 149 15.13 -2.58 -30.91
C GLY A 149 15.39 -2.05 -29.50
N ASN A 150 16.09 -0.92 -29.45
CA ASN A 150 16.49 -0.23 -28.24
C ASN A 150 16.15 1.25 -28.36
N LEU A 151 15.85 1.90 -27.23
CA LEU A 151 15.66 3.35 -27.18
C LEU A 151 17.00 4.07 -27.36
N ALA A 152 17.01 5.19 -28.07
CA ALA A 152 18.23 5.97 -28.27
C ALA A 152 18.68 6.65 -26.97
N GLY A 153 19.99 6.81 -26.79
CA GLY A 153 20.60 7.55 -25.68
C GLY A 153 20.66 6.80 -24.33
N ILE A 154 19.85 5.76 -24.13
CA ILE A 154 19.92 4.91 -22.92
C ILE A 154 20.91 3.77 -23.17
N ASP A 155 21.71 3.41 -22.17
CA ASP A 155 22.62 2.26 -22.26
C ASP A 155 21.86 0.97 -22.64
N ILE A 156 22.31 0.32 -23.71
CA ILE A 156 21.74 -0.92 -24.24
C ILE A 156 21.78 -2.03 -23.19
N LYS A 157 22.81 -2.09 -22.33
CA LYS A 157 22.92 -3.12 -21.28
C LYS A 157 21.90 -2.89 -20.17
N ALA A 158 21.72 -1.64 -19.73
CA ALA A 158 20.66 -1.26 -18.79
C ALA A 158 19.26 -1.56 -19.37
N GLN A 159 19.01 -1.15 -20.63
CA GLN A 159 17.74 -1.45 -21.30
C GLN A 159 17.46 -2.95 -21.36
N LYS A 160 18.44 -3.79 -21.71
CA LYS A 160 18.26 -5.25 -21.77
C LYS A 160 17.98 -5.89 -20.41
N ARG A 161 18.39 -5.26 -19.31
CA ARG A 161 18.12 -5.71 -17.94
C ARG A 161 16.69 -5.37 -17.53
N ASP A 162 16.25 -4.15 -17.85
CA ASP A 162 14.94 -3.63 -17.47
C ASP A 162 13.84 -4.04 -18.46
N GLN A 163 14.21 -4.47 -19.67
CA GLN A 163 13.29 -4.95 -20.69
C GLN A 163 12.54 -6.19 -20.21
N SER A 164 11.23 -6.21 -20.48
CA SER A 164 10.37 -7.36 -20.19
C SER A 164 10.90 -8.64 -20.86
N LYS A 165 10.94 -9.72 -20.08
CA LYS A 165 11.42 -11.05 -20.53
C LYS A 165 10.50 -11.74 -21.55
N PHE A 166 9.37 -11.12 -21.90
CA PHE A 166 8.35 -11.67 -22.78
C PHE A 166 8.90 -12.22 -24.10
N TYR A 167 9.68 -11.43 -24.85
CA TYR A 167 10.25 -11.90 -26.13
C TYR A 167 11.34 -12.96 -25.95
N GLY A 168 12.03 -12.98 -24.81
CA GLY A 168 13.00 -14.03 -24.48
C GLY A 168 12.33 -15.40 -24.38
N GLU A 169 11.26 -15.48 -23.60
CA GLU A 169 10.47 -16.71 -23.43
C GLU A 169 9.75 -17.10 -24.74
N LEU A 170 9.22 -16.13 -25.48
CA LEU A 170 8.54 -16.37 -26.76
C LEU A 170 9.49 -16.98 -27.80
N LEU A 171 10.71 -16.44 -27.91
CA LEU A 171 11.73 -16.94 -28.83
C LEU A 171 12.22 -18.32 -28.40
N GLU A 172 12.34 -18.58 -27.10
CA GLU A 172 12.72 -19.90 -26.61
C GLU A 172 11.68 -20.97 -26.94
N LYS A 173 10.38 -20.65 -26.86
CA LYS A 173 9.29 -21.57 -27.22
C LYS A 173 9.18 -21.82 -28.72
N ARG A 174 9.44 -20.79 -29.55
CA ARG A 174 9.23 -20.88 -31.01
C ARG A 174 10.43 -21.39 -31.81
N ARG A 175 11.65 -21.25 -31.30
CA ARG A 175 12.88 -21.61 -32.03
C ARG A 175 13.12 -23.11 -32.07
N THR A 176 13.57 -23.59 -33.22
CA THR A 176 14.11 -24.94 -33.39
C THR A 176 15.46 -25.08 -32.67
N GLU A 177 15.86 -26.30 -32.31
CA GLU A 177 17.14 -26.55 -31.62
C GLU A 177 18.35 -26.02 -32.39
N ALA A 178 18.35 -26.15 -33.71
CA ALA A 178 19.41 -25.61 -34.58
C ALA A 178 19.53 -24.08 -34.47
N GLU A 179 18.40 -23.36 -34.44
CA GLU A 179 18.38 -21.90 -34.31
C GLU A 179 18.83 -21.46 -32.91
N LYS A 180 18.46 -22.22 -31.87
CA LYS A 180 18.95 -21.99 -30.50
C LYS A 180 20.46 -22.14 -30.42
N ALA A 181 21.02 -23.16 -31.07
CA ALA A 181 22.46 -23.37 -31.13
C ALA A 181 23.18 -22.22 -31.84
N GLN A 182 22.67 -21.76 -32.99
CA GLN A 182 23.23 -20.61 -33.72
C GLN A 182 23.19 -19.33 -32.88
N GLU A 183 22.07 -19.04 -32.22
CA GLU A 183 21.95 -17.86 -31.37
C GLU A 183 22.93 -17.93 -30.19
N LYS A 184 23.12 -19.11 -29.58
CA LYS A 184 24.10 -19.31 -28.50
C LYS A 184 25.53 -19.00 -28.97
N VAL A 185 25.89 -19.41 -30.19
CA VAL A 185 27.20 -19.09 -30.78
C VAL A 185 27.35 -17.58 -31.01
N ARG A 186 26.31 -16.93 -31.55
CA ARG A 186 26.29 -15.47 -31.74
C ARG A 186 26.47 -14.73 -30.42
N LEU A 187 25.71 -15.10 -29.39
CA LEU A 187 25.79 -14.53 -28.05
C LEU A 187 27.18 -14.72 -27.45
N LYS A 188 27.80 -15.89 -27.60
CA LYS A 188 29.19 -16.13 -27.15
C LYS A 188 30.19 -15.19 -27.85
N LYS A 189 30.01 -14.94 -29.15
CA LYS A 189 30.88 -14.02 -29.92
C LYS A 189 30.71 -12.57 -29.47
N VAL A 190 29.47 -12.14 -29.21
CA VAL A 190 29.18 -10.81 -28.65
C VAL A 190 29.77 -10.68 -27.26
N ARG A 191 29.54 -11.66 -26.38
CA ARG A 191 30.10 -11.67 -25.01
C ARG A 191 31.62 -11.57 -25.01
N ARG A 192 32.30 -12.31 -25.89
CA ARG A 192 33.76 -12.21 -26.05
C ARG A 192 34.22 -10.81 -26.49
N ARG A 193 33.47 -10.14 -27.36
CA ARG A 193 33.77 -8.75 -27.76
C ARG A 193 33.57 -7.79 -26.60
N GLU A 194 32.50 -7.95 -25.83
CA GLU A 194 32.22 -7.12 -24.65
C GLU A 194 33.26 -7.35 -23.54
N GLU A 195 33.65 -8.60 -23.28
CA GLU A 195 34.72 -8.95 -22.34
C GLU A 195 36.06 -8.36 -22.77
N LYS A 196 36.38 -8.42 -24.07
CA LYS A 196 37.60 -7.79 -24.61
C LYS A 196 37.56 -6.27 -24.42
N GLN A 197 36.45 -5.62 -24.78
CA GLN A 197 36.31 -4.18 -24.59
C GLN A 197 36.44 -3.80 -23.11
N LEU A 198 35.79 -4.54 -22.22
CA LEU A 198 35.89 -4.32 -20.78
C LEU A 198 37.34 -4.50 -20.29
N TRP A 199 38.07 -5.49 -20.80
CA TRP A 199 39.48 -5.73 -20.48
C TRP A 199 40.40 -4.61 -20.98
N ASP A 200 40.19 -4.13 -22.21
CA ASP A 200 41.00 -3.07 -22.81
C ASP A 200 40.73 -1.71 -22.11
N ASP A 201 39.47 -1.42 -21.77
CA ASP A 201 39.03 -0.19 -21.09
C ASP A 201 39.08 -0.28 -19.54
N ARG A 202 39.76 -1.29 -18.97
CA ARG A 202 39.93 -1.40 -17.51
C ARG A 202 40.56 -0.14 -16.91
N HIS A 203 40.21 0.12 -15.64
CA HIS A 203 40.83 1.21 -14.87
C HIS A 203 42.32 0.94 -14.70
N TRP A 204 43.14 2.00 -14.77
CA TRP A 204 44.60 1.91 -14.67
C TRP A 204 45.11 1.29 -13.35
N THR A 205 44.30 1.24 -12.30
CA THR A 205 44.65 0.58 -11.02
C THR A 205 44.76 -0.92 -11.12
N GLU A 206 44.04 -1.52 -12.08
CA GLU A 206 44.01 -2.97 -12.33
C GLU A 206 44.94 -3.39 -13.47
N LYS A 207 45.62 -2.42 -14.11
CA LYS A 207 46.53 -2.65 -15.23
C LYS A 207 47.97 -2.70 -14.74
N GLU A 208 48.78 -3.52 -15.39
CA GLU A 208 50.23 -3.45 -15.22
C GLU A 208 50.80 -2.23 -15.96
N ILE A 209 51.94 -1.72 -15.48
CA ILE A 209 52.61 -0.54 -16.06
C ILE A 209 53.00 -0.78 -17.53
N SER A 210 53.39 -2.01 -17.88
CA SER A 210 53.72 -2.43 -19.24
C SER A 210 52.51 -2.39 -20.19
N GLU A 211 51.30 -2.56 -19.66
CA GLU A 211 50.04 -2.56 -20.41
C GLU A 211 49.42 -1.15 -20.51
N MET A 212 50.00 -0.14 -19.85
CA MET A 212 49.44 1.21 -19.84
C MET A 212 49.58 1.93 -21.18
N THR A 213 48.46 2.39 -21.72
CA THR A 213 48.40 3.20 -22.93
C THR A 213 48.45 4.70 -22.62
N GLU A 214 48.68 5.56 -23.62
CA GLU A 214 48.62 7.03 -23.45
C GLU A 214 47.27 7.52 -22.93
N ARG A 215 46.17 6.83 -23.29
CA ARG A 215 44.84 7.10 -22.74
C ARG A 215 44.80 6.84 -21.24
N ASP A 216 45.34 5.72 -20.80
CA ASP A 216 45.36 5.35 -19.38
C ASP A 216 46.20 6.34 -18.57
N TRP A 217 47.33 6.80 -19.12
CA TRP A 217 48.14 7.85 -18.49
C TRP A 217 47.43 9.21 -18.42
N ARG A 218 46.57 9.52 -19.40
CA ARG A 218 45.73 10.72 -19.36
C ARG A 218 44.69 10.62 -18.25
N ILE A 219 43.99 9.47 -18.15
CA ILE A 219 43.01 9.20 -17.10
C ILE A 219 43.68 9.25 -15.72
N PHE A 220 44.86 8.64 -15.57
CA PHE A 220 45.64 8.73 -14.34
C PHE A 220 45.91 10.19 -13.95
N ARG A 221 46.37 11.03 -14.89
CA ARG A 221 46.59 12.45 -14.62
C ARG A 221 45.29 13.19 -14.28
N GLU A 222 44.21 12.89 -14.97
CA GLU A 222 42.88 13.46 -14.70
C GLU A 222 42.37 13.10 -13.30
N ASP A 223 42.45 11.82 -12.91
CA ASP A 223 42.02 11.33 -11.59
C ASP A 223 42.81 11.97 -10.44
N TYR A 224 44.11 12.23 -10.65
CA TYR A 224 44.95 12.94 -9.68
C TYR A 224 44.94 14.46 -9.84
N ASN A 225 44.12 15.02 -10.74
CA ASN A 225 44.05 16.45 -11.07
C ASN A 225 45.43 17.07 -11.41
N ILE A 226 46.29 16.31 -12.10
CA ILE A 226 47.61 16.75 -12.53
C ILE A 226 47.49 17.32 -13.96
N THR A 227 47.74 18.62 -14.10
CA THR A 227 47.85 19.29 -15.40
C THR A 227 49.31 19.55 -15.75
N ILE A 228 49.71 19.20 -16.98
CA ILE A 228 51.04 19.49 -17.54
C ILE A 228 50.94 20.74 -18.41
#